data_AF-A0A8S3T5I3-F1
#
_entry.id   AF-A0A8S3T5I3-F1
#
_cell.length_a   1.000
_cell.length_b   1.000
_cell.length_c   1.000
_cell.angle_alpha   90.00
_cell.angle_beta   90.00
_cell.angle_gamma   90.00
#
_symmetry.space_group_name_H-M   'P 1'
#
loop_
_entity.id
_entity.type
_entity.pdbx_description
1 polymer ?
#
loop_
_entity_poly.entity_id
_entity_poly.type
_entity_poly.pdbx_seq_one_letter_code
_entity_poly.pdbx_strand_id
1 'polypeptide(L)'
;MLRSSFKIAADENAEIQNTSTGCRRDVSALPIAFPNNDVLEQQARNLWDLSLCQRTKQTYRSALQSFITFMNMSGIQGSIMCLPSISEDHLIYFATHCKNSKNLQHDTIKMYIAGVRYHYLRAGLNDHTAGTERLPYIMRGIKKSQNNVSRNRLPITSEVLKRLCNLLSTGVFSPFMDLMLQCAFVTAFFGFLRCGEFTCKTKDDYLNCVIIDDVEISLLHDRFVLKLKTSKTDPFRLGVH
;
A
#
# COMPACT_ATOMS: atom_id res chain seq x y z
N MET A 1 -4.13 -8.31 8.14
CA MET A 1 -5.30 -7.74 8.83
C MET A 1 -4.79 -6.62 9.72
N LEU A 2 -4.76 -5.39 9.21
CA LEU A 2 -4.41 -4.18 9.98
C LEU A 2 -5.41 -3.12 9.52
N ARG A 3 -6.39 -2.85 10.38
CA ARG A 3 -7.30 -1.71 10.26
C ARG A 3 -6.50 -0.48 10.69
N SER A 4 -6.17 0.41 9.76
CA SER A 4 -5.82 1.77 10.12
C SER A 4 -7.13 2.53 10.30
N SER A 5 -7.65 2.50 11.52
CA SER A 5 -8.66 3.43 11.99
C SER A 5 -7.89 4.58 12.63
N PHE A 6 -7.77 5.71 11.91
CA PHE A 6 -7.42 6.98 12.54
C PHE A 6 -8.58 7.35 13.48
N LYS A 7 -8.42 7.04 14.77
CA LYS A 7 -9.21 7.61 15.86
C LYS A 7 -8.45 8.82 16.37
N ILE A 8 -9.02 10.00 16.19
CA ILE A 8 -8.62 11.18 16.96
C ILE A 8 -9.18 10.94 18.36
N ALA A 9 -8.29 10.80 19.35
CA ALA A 9 -8.66 10.75 20.75
C ALA A 9 -9.21 12.14 21.15
N ALA A 10 -10.46 12.18 21.56
CA ALA A 10 -10.99 13.28 22.35
C ALA A 10 -10.67 12.96 23.80
N ASP A 11 -9.82 13.78 24.42
CA ASP A 11 -9.64 13.80 25.87
C ASP A 11 -10.72 14.71 26.45
N GLU A 12 -11.44 14.20 27.44
CA GLU A 12 -12.56 14.84 28.11
C GLU A 12 -12.07 15.48 29.42
N ASN A 13 -12.56 16.68 29.71
CA ASN A 13 -12.56 17.36 31.01
C ASN A 13 -11.31 18.15 31.44
N ALA A 14 -11.19 19.35 30.90
CA ALA A 14 -10.79 20.51 31.69
C ALA A 14 -11.89 21.58 31.57
N GLU A 15 -12.57 21.87 32.68
CA GLU A 15 -13.56 22.94 32.81
C GLU A 15 -12.97 24.28 32.33
N ILE A 16 -13.49 24.81 31.23
CA ILE A 16 -13.26 26.19 30.82
C ILE A 16 -14.57 26.94 31.06
N GLN A 17 -14.49 27.90 31.99
CA GLN A 17 -15.58 28.77 32.40
C GLN A 17 -16.18 29.50 31.18
N ASN A 18 -17.47 29.26 30.94
CA ASN A 18 -18.26 29.95 29.93
C ASN A 18 -18.45 31.42 30.32
N THR A 19 -17.62 32.32 29.79
CA THR A 19 -17.95 33.74 29.68
C THR A 19 -18.49 34.01 28.28
N SER A 20 -19.81 33.98 28.17
CA SER A 20 -20.52 34.36 26.96
C SER A 20 -20.26 35.84 26.64
N THR A 21 -19.61 36.11 25.51
CA THR A 21 -19.79 37.38 24.78
C THR A 21 -19.98 37.02 23.31
N GLY A 22 -21.19 37.22 22.81
CA GLY A 22 -21.59 36.83 21.47
C GLY A 22 -20.78 37.56 20.41
N CYS A 23 -20.06 36.79 19.59
CA CYS A 23 -19.65 37.22 18.26
C CYS A 23 -20.06 36.10 17.30
N ARG A 24 -21.24 36.24 16.69
CA ARG A 24 -21.58 35.48 15.47
C ARG A 24 -20.51 35.84 14.44
N ARG A 25 -19.51 34.97 14.25
CA ARG A 25 -18.57 35.13 13.14
C ARG A 25 -19.37 34.87 11.86
N ASP A 26 -19.57 35.95 11.12
CA ASP A 26 -20.16 35.91 9.80
C ASP A 26 -19.24 35.07 8.90
N VAL A 27 -19.67 33.85 8.56
CA VAL A 27 -18.92 32.92 7.71
C VAL A 27 -18.84 33.44 6.27
N SER A 28 -19.57 34.52 5.94
CA SER A 28 -19.57 35.16 4.62
C SER A 28 -18.32 36.00 4.32
N ALA A 29 -17.44 36.22 5.30
CA ALA A 29 -16.23 37.06 5.16
C ALA A 29 -14.92 36.26 4.97
N LEU A 30 -14.98 34.95 4.71
CA LEU A 30 -13.79 34.21 4.32
C LEU A 30 -13.37 34.66 2.90
N PRO A 31 -12.10 35.03 2.68
CA PRO A 31 -11.60 35.28 1.33
C PRO A 31 -11.94 34.09 0.43
N ILE A 32 -12.69 34.32 -0.64
CA ILE A 32 -13.23 33.29 -1.54
C ILE A 32 -12.10 32.49 -2.21
N ALA A 33 -10.90 33.06 -2.31
CA ALA A 33 -9.71 32.41 -2.79
C ALA A 33 -8.51 32.77 -1.91
N PHE A 34 -7.73 31.76 -1.55
CA PHE A 34 -6.36 31.98 -1.08
C PHE A 34 -5.58 32.67 -2.23
N PRO A 35 -4.72 33.66 -1.95
CA PRO A 35 -3.90 34.27 -3.01
C PRO A 35 -3.12 33.18 -3.75
N ASN A 36 -3.19 33.18 -5.08
CA ASN A 36 -2.42 32.24 -5.90
C ASN A 36 -0.95 32.32 -5.49
N ASN A 37 -0.46 31.23 -4.90
CA ASN A 37 0.90 31.12 -4.41
C ASN A 37 1.48 29.83 -4.98
N ASP A 38 2.09 29.95 -6.15
CA ASP A 38 2.66 28.83 -6.90
C ASP A 38 3.64 28.00 -6.06
N VAL A 39 4.34 28.63 -5.11
CA VAL A 39 5.27 27.96 -4.20
C VAL A 39 4.52 27.06 -3.23
N LEU A 40 3.47 27.57 -2.57
CA LEU A 40 2.66 26.79 -1.64
C LEU A 40 1.90 25.66 -2.36
N GLU A 41 1.39 25.92 -3.56
CA GLU A 41 0.75 24.88 -4.37
C GLU A 41 1.73 23.77 -4.76
N GLN A 42 2.96 24.14 -5.16
CA GLN A 42 3.99 23.16 -5.47
C GLN A 42 4.40 22.35 -4.24
N GLN A 43 4.55 22.99 -3.09
CA GLN A 43 4.84 22.30 -1.83
C GLN A 43 3.71 21.36 -1.41
N ALA A 44 2.45 21.79 -1.53
CA ALA A 44 1.28 20.94 -1.26
C ALA A 44 1.24 19.71 -2.19
N ARG A 45 1.53 19.89 -3.49
CA ARG A 45 1.65 18.77 -4.44
C ARG A 45 2.76 17.81 -4.06
N ASN A 46 3.92 18.32 -3.63
CA ASN A 46 5.03 17.50 -3.17
C ASN A 46 4.66 16.70 -1.91
N LEU A 47 4.01 17.31 -0.93
CA LEU A 47 3.54 16.64 0.29
C LEU A 47 2.52 15.55 -0.03
N TRP A 48 1.57 15.82 -0.94
CA TRP A 48 0.63 14.81 -1.42
C TRP A 48 1.37 13.64 -2.07
N ASP A 49 2.36 13.91 -2.90
CA ASP A 49 3.17 12.85 -3.51
C ASP A 49 3.99 12.06 -2.49
N LEU A 50 4.45 12.66 -1.40
CA LEU A 50 5.15 11.94 -0.33
C LEU A 50 4.23 11.10 0.55
N SER A 51 2.92 11.36 0.53
CA SER A 51 1.93 10.65 1.36
C SER A 51 1.83 9.14 1.07
N LEU A 52 2.25 8.70 -0.13
CA LEU A 52 2.21 7.31 -0.56
C LEU A 52 3.56 6.83 -1.08
N CYS A 53 3.95 5.62 -0.67
CA CYS A 53 5.13 4.98 -1.24
C CYS A 53 4.94 4.64 -2.72
N GLN A 54 6.06 4.58 -3.47
CA GLN A 54 6.04 4.37 -4.92
C GLN A 54 5.28 3.10 -5.35
N ARG A 55 5.36 2.03 -4.54
CA ARG A 55 4.64 0.78 -4.81
C ARG A 55 3.12 0.96 -4.75
N THR A 56 2.63 1.73 -3.78
CA THR A 56 1.21 2.06 -3.66
C THR A 56 0.76 2.94 -4.82
N LYS A 57 1.57 3.94 -5.23
CA LYS A 57 1.28 4.77 -6.40
C LYS A 57 1.14 3.96 -7.68
N GLN A 58 2.06 3.02 -7.94
CA GLN A 58 1.97 2.12 -9.09
C GLN A 58 0.68 1.31 -9.08
N THR A 59 0.35 0.77 -7.91
CA THR A 59 -0.85 -0.05 -7.71
C THR A 59 -2.13 0.77 -7.94
N TYR A 60 -2.20 2.00 -7.43
CA TYR A 60 -3.32 2.92 -7.65
C TYR A 60 -3.42 3.39 -9.11
N ARG A 61 -2.28 3.58 -9.79
CA ARG A 61 -2.26 3.88 -11.23
C ARG A 61 -2.82 2.72 -12.04
N SER A 62 -2.45 1.48 -11.74
CA SER A 62 -3.04 0.29 -12.38
C SER A 62 -4.55 0.19 -12.12
N ALA A 63 -5.00 0.52 -10.91
CA ALA A 63 -6.41 0.58 -10.57
C ALA A 63 -7.17 1.61 -11.42
N LEU A 64 -6.65 2.84 -11.51
CA LEU A 64 -7.24 3.89 -12.34
C LEU A 64 -7.28 3.49 -13.81
N GLN A 65 -6.18 2.94 -14.33
CA GLN A 65 -6.14 2.47 -15.72
C GLN A 65 -7.21 1.41 -15.99
N SER A 66 -7.35 0.43 -15.08
CA SER A 66 -8.42 -0.57 -15.16
C SER A 66 -9.81 0.05 -15.13
N PHE A 67 -10.02 1.08 -14.33
CA PHE A 67 -11.29 1.81 -14.24
C PHE A 67 -11.60 2.58 -15.52
N ILE A 68 -10.63 3.34 -16.05
CA ILE A 68 -10.79 4.08 -17.31
C ILE A 68 -11.08 3.13 -18.47
N THR A 69 -10.39 1.99 -18.55
CA THR A 69 -10.70 0.97 -19.56
C THR A 69 -12.14 0.48 -19.45
N PHE A 70 -12.63 0.22 -18.23
CA PHE A 70 -14.02 -0.17 -18.01
C PHE A 70 -15.00 0.92 -18.44
N MET A 71 -14.75 2.18 -18.08
CA MET A 71 -15.60 3.32 -18.46
C MET A 71 -15.68 3.47 -19.99
N ASN A 72 -14.55 3.35 -20.68
CA ASN A 72 -14.51 3.42 -22.15
C ASN A 72 -15.26 2.24 -22.80
N MET A 73 -15.19 1.03 -22.22
CA MET A 73 -16.00 -0.12 -22.67
C MET A 73 -17.51 0.12 -22.50
N SER A 74 -17.91 0.90 -21.51
CA SER A 74 -19.30 1.31 -21.27
C SER A 74 -19.73 2.54 -22.08
N GLY A 75 -18.90 3.03 -23.01
CA GLY A 75 -19.19 4.19 -23.86
C GLY A 75 -18.95 5.54 -23.20
N ILE A 76 -18.41 5.58 -21.98
CA ILE A 76 -18.09 6.82 -21.27
C ILE A 76 -16.62 7.15 -21.52
N GLN A 77 -16.38 8.18 -22.32
CA GLN A 77 -15.03 8.58 -22.69
C GLN A 77 -14.31 9.20 -21.48
N GLY A 78 -13.14 8.65 -21.17
CA GLY A 78 -12.26 9.16 -20.13
C GLY A 78 -10.81 8.77 -20.39
N SER A 79 -9.89 9.53 -19.80
CA SER A 79 -8.46 9.23 -19.83
C SER A 79 -7.83 9.45 -18.45
N ILE A 80 -6.58 9.02 -18.29
CA ILE A 80 -5.84 9.27 -17.04
C ILE A 80 -5.58 10.77 -16.84
N MET A 81 -5.50 11.56 -17.93
CA MET A 81 -5.26 13.01 -17.90
C MET A 81 -6.55 13.82 -17.75
N CYS A 82 -7.68 13.26 -18.19
CA CYS A 82 -8.99 13.87 -18.12
C CYS A 82 -9.98 12.85 -17.58
N LEU A 83 -10.20 12.91 -16.25
CA LEU A 83 -11.06 11.98 -15.55
C LEU A 83 -12.54 12.26 -15.90
N PRO A 84 -13.33 11.23 -16.23
CA PRO A 84 -14.75 11.41 -16.48
C PRO A 84 -15.49 11.79 -15.19
N SER A 85 -16.65 12.44 -15.31
CA SER A 85 -17.54 12.59 -14.16
C SER A 85 -18.14 11.22 -13.80
N ILE A 86 -18.20 10.89 -12.51
CA ILE A 86 -18.68 9.60 -12.04
C ILE A 86 -19.76 9.75 -10.97
N SER A 87 -20.48 8.66 -10.75
CA SER A 87 -21.49 8.48 -9.71
C SER A 87 -21.24 7.17 -8.98
N GLU A 88 -21.97 6.93 -7.89
CA GLU A 88 -21.89 5.67 -7.15
C GLU A 88 -22.15 4.45 -8.05
N ASP A 89 -23.08 4.54 -9.00
CA ASP A 89 -23.41 3.43 -9.91
C ASP A 89 -22.19 3.00 -10.74
N HIS A 90 -21.37 3.93 -11.19
CA HIS A 90 -20.15 3.62 -11.94
C HIS A 90 -19.16 2.80 -11.11
N LEU A 91 -19.03 3.12 -9.81
CA LEU A 91 -18.18 2.37 -8.88
C LEU A 91 -18.77 0.98 -8.59
N ILE A 92 -20.09 0.87 -8.45
CA ILE A 92 -20.80 -0.39 -8.26
C ILE A 92 -20.61 -1.30 -9.49
N TYR A 93 -20.83 -0.77 -10.70
CA TYR A 93 -20.68 -1.53 -11.93
C TYR A 93 -19.22 -1.91 -12.16
N PHE A 94 -18.28 -1.03 -11.86
CA PHE A 94 -16.86 -1.36 -11.93
C PHE A 94 -16.48 -2.49 -10.95
N ALA A 95 -16.94 -2.43 -9.69
CA ALA A 95 -16.70 -3.49 -8.72
C ALA A 95 -17.29 -4.83 -9.19
N THR A 96 -18.49 -4.78 -9.77
CA THR A 96 -19.18 -5.95 -10.32
C THR A 96 -18.46 -6.52 -11.54
N HIS A 97 -18.00 -5.67 -12.46
CA HIS A 97 -17.17 -6.05 -13.61
C HIS A 97 -15.84 -6.67 -13.17
N CYS A 98 -15.17 -6.08 -12.18
CA CYS A 98 -13.92 -6.63 -11.64
C CYS A 98 -14.11 -8.04 -11.06
N LYS A 99 -15.24 -8.29 -10.39
CA LYS A 99 -15.58 -9.64 -9.92
C LYS A 99 -15.89 -10.58 -11.09
N ASN A 100 -16.87 -10.22 -11.93
CA ASN A 100 -17.48 -11.17 -12.86
C ASN A 100 -16.66 -11.37 -14.15
N SER A 101 -16.06 -10.30 -14.68
CA SER A 101 -15.32 -10.36 -15.94
C SER A 101 -13.82 -10.57 -15.71
N LYS A 102 -13.25 -9.97 -14.66
CA LYS A 102 -11.81 -10.07 -14.35
C LYS A 102 -11.46 -11.10 -13.28
N ASN A 103 -12.46 -11.73 -12.64
CA ASN A 103 -12.27 -12.71 -11.57
C ASN A 103 -11.36 -12.21 -10.43
N LEU A 104 -11.39 -10.89 -10.14
CA LEU A 104 -10.55 -10.30 -9.11
C LEU A 104 -11.12 -10.59 -7.72
N GLN A 105 -10.23 -10.84 -6.77
CA GLN A 105 -10.58 -11.04 -5.36
C GLN A 105 -11.05 -9.73 -4.70
N HIS A 106 -11.94 -9.85 -3.73
CA HIS A 106 -12.53 -8.73 -2.99
C HIS A 106 -11.48 -7.71 -2.52
N ASP A 107 -10.36 -8.17 -1.96
CA ASP A 107 -9.33 -7.28 -1.44
C ASP A 107 -8.63 -6.48 -2.54
N THR A 108 -8.45 -7.09 -3.72
CA THR A 108 -7.95 -6.40 -4.92
C THR A 108 -8.95 -5.36 -5.41
N ILE A 109 -10.24 -5.71 -5.48
CA ILE A 109 -11.31 -4.79 -5.91
C ILE A 109 -11.40 -3.60 -4.96
N LYS A 110 -11.36 -3.85 -3.64
CA LYS A 110 -11.35 -2.81 -2.61
C LYS A 110 -10.16 -1.86 -2.78
N MET A 111 -8.99 -2.42 -3.05
CA MET A 111 -7.77 -1.65 -3.32
C MET A 111 -7.90 -0.85 -4.63
N TYR A 112 -8.56 -1.39 -5.65
CA TYR A 112 -8.82 -0.65 -6.89
C TYR A 112 -9.73 0.55 -6.67
N ILE A 113 -10.83 0.38 -5.93
CA ILE A 113 -11.73 1.49 -5.58
C ILE A 113 -10.98 2.58 -4.81
N ALA A 114 -10.11 2.19 -3.85
CA ALA A 114 -9.28 3.15 -3.12
C ALA A 114 -8.31 3.91 -4.03
N GLY A 115 -7.73 3.22 -5.03
CA GLY A 115 -6.87 3.86 -6.03
C GLY A 115 -7.61 4.84 -6.93
N VAL A 116 -8.82 4.49 -7.39
CA VAL A 116 -9.69 5.40 -8.14
C VAL A 116 -10.00 6.64 -7.29
N ARG A 117 -10.47 6.45 -6.05
CA ARG A 117 -10.73 7.55 -5.09
C ARG A 117 -9.52 8.48 -4.96
N TYR A 118 -8.33 7.93 -4.75
CA TYR A 118 -7.10 8.70 -4.62
C TYR A 118 -6.84 9.61 -5.82
N HIS A 119 -7.05 9.12 -7.04
CA HIS A 119 -6.84 9.90 -8.25
C HIS A 119 -7.87 11.00 -8.46
N TYR A 120 -9.14 10.77 -8.11
CA TYR A 120 -10.18 11.81 -8.14
C TYR A 120 -9.90 12.91 -7.13
N LEU A 121 -9.57 12.54 -5.89
CA LEU A 121 -9.18 13.52 -4.86
C LEU A 121 -7.96 14.33 -5.27
N ARG A 122 -6.94 13.67 -5.85
CA ARG A 122 -5.74 14.35 -6.35
C ARG A 122 -6.04 15.34 -7.48
N ALA A 123 -7.06 15.09 -8.29
CA ALA A 123 -7.52 15.99 -9.34
C ALA A 123 -8.41 17.13 -8.81
N GLY A 124 -8.63 17.22 -7.49
CA GLY A 124 -9.54 18.19 -6.89
C GLY A 124 -11.02 17.88 -7.13
N LEU A 125 -11.34 16.66 -7.57
CA LEU A 125 -12.72 16.22 -7.81
C LEU A 125 -13.33 15.66 -6.52
N ASN A 126 -14.66 15.62 -6.50
CA ASN A 126 -15.44 15.14 -5.37
C ASN A 126 -15.09 13.69 -4.99
N ASP A 127 -15.17 13.39 -3.70
CA ASP A 127 -15.02 12.03 -3.20
C ASP A 127 -16.29 11.21 -3.47
N HIS A 128 -16.33 10.56 -4.62
CA HIS A 128 -17.45 9.70 -5.00
C HIS A 128 -17.54 8.39 -4.20
N THR A 129 -16.62 8.14 -3.27
CA THR A 129 -16.74 7.03 -2.31
C THR A 129 -17.30 7.47 -0.97
N ALA A 130 -17.16 8.75 -0.62
CA ALA A 130 -17.78 9.32 0.58
C ALA A 130 -19.29 9.47 0.36
N GLY A 131 -20.09 9.06 1.36
CA GLY A 131 -21.55 9.10 1.25
C GLY A 131 -22.18 8.00 0.38
N THR A 132 -21.40 7.01 -0.07
CA THR A 132 -21.95 5.84 -0.80
C THR A 132 -22.65 4.88 0.16
N GLU A 133 -23.96 4.72 0.00
CA GLU A 133 -24.75 3.81 0.84
C GLU A 133 -24.80 2.40 0.26
N ARG A 134 -24.83 2.26 -1.07
CA ARG A 134 -25.04 0.99 -1.78
C ARG A 134 -23.73 0.26 -2.05
N LEU A 135 -22.67 0.98 -2.42
CA LEU A 135 -21.35 0.40 -2.72
C LEU A 135 -20.82 -0.51 -1.58
N PRO A 136 -20.94 -0.14 -0.28
CA PRO A 136 -20.56 -1.03 0.82
C PRO A 136 -21.32 -2.36 0.85
N TYR A 137 -22.62 -2.37 0.52
CA TYR A 137 -23.42 -3.61 0.45
C TYR A 137 -22.98 -4.47 -0.72
N ILE A 138 -22.70 -3.87 -1.88
CA ILE A 138 -22.17 -4.59 -3.05
C ILE A 138 -20.81 -5.21 -2.72
N MET A 139 -19.89 -4.45 -2.10
CA MET A 139 -18.59 -4.97 -1.66
C MET A 139 -18.74 -6.13 -0.67
N ARG A 140 -19.70 -6.03 0.27
CA ARG A 140 -20.04 -7.13 1.19
C ARG A 140 -20.60 -8.35 0.45
N GLY A 141 -21.46 -8.15 -0.54
CA GLY A 141 -22.01 -9.19 -1.40
C GLY A 141 -20.92 -9.91 -2.20
N ILE A 142 -20.01 -9.16 -2.81
CA ILE A 142 -18.82 -9.69 -3.50
C ILE A 142 -18.00 -10.56 -2.54
N LYS A 143 -17.67 -10.02 -1.35
CA LYS A 143 -16.89 -10.75 -0.34
C LYS A 143 -17.53 -12.08 0.07
N LYS A 144 -18.86 -12.07 0.30
CA LYS A 144 -19.61 -13.28 0.66
C LYS A 144 -19.62 -14.29 -0.49
N SER A 145 -19.85 -13.83 -1.71
CA SER A 145 -19.96 -14.71 -2.89
C SER A 145 -18.65 -15.40 -3.29
N GLN A 146 -17.50 -14.86 -2.89
CA GLN A 146 -16.19 -15.43 -3.23
C GLN A 146 -15.74 -16.56 -2.29
N ASN A 147 -16.55 -16.93 -1.29
CA ASN A 147 -16.28 -18.01 -0.34
C ASN A 147 -14.82 -18.06 0.15
N ASN A 148 -14.20 -16.90 0.38
CA ASN A 148 -12.77 -16.66 0.70
C ASN A 148 -11.97 -17.94 1.01
N VAL A 149 -11.65 -18.74 0.00
CA VAL A 149 -10.67 -19.82 0.11
C VAL A 149 -9.34 -19.12 -0.06
N SER A 150 -8.95 -18.32 0.94
CA SER A 150 -7.58 -17.85 0.98
C SER A 150 -6.73 -19.10 1.08
N ARG A 151 -5.90 -19.37 0.07
CA ARG A 151 -4.92 -20.43 0.15
C ARG A 151 -4.04 -20.13 1.36
N ASN A 152 -4.25 -20.88 2.44
CA ASN A 152 -3.46 -20.70 3.65
C ASN A 152 -2.01 -20.91 3.28
N ARG A 153 -1.20 -19.85 3.47
CA ARG A 153 0.24 -19.95 3.30
C ARG A 153 0.74 -20.80 4.47
N LEU A 154 1.23 -21.99 4.16
CA LEU A 154 1.85 -22.84 5.16
C LEU A 154 3.20 -22.23 5.56
N PRO A 155 3.56 -22.25 6.85
CA PRO A 155 4.88 -21.79 7.28
C PRO A 155 5.96 -22.69 6.69
N ILE A 156 7.10 -22.10 6.33
CA ILE A 156 8.32 -22.88 6.13
C ILE A 156 8.75 -23.33 7.51
N THR A 157 8.82 -24.64 7.74
CA THR A 157 9.34 -25.21 8.99
C THR A 157 10.83 -25.48 8.86
N SER A 158 11.52 -25.68 9.98
CA SER A 158 12.94 -26.08 9.99
C SER A 158 13.19 -27.35 9.17
N GLU A 159 12.26 -28.31 9.19
CA GLU A 159 12.36 -29.55 8.41
C GLU A 159 12.20 -29.32 6.91
N VAL A 160 11.30 -28.42 6.50
CA VAL A 160 11.18 -28.01 5.10
C VAL A 160 12.44 -27.30 4.65
N LEU A 161 13.00 -26.39 5.47
CA LEU A 161 14.25 -25.70 5.18
C LEU A 161 15.41 -26.68 5.00
N LYS A 162 15.61 -27.63 5.93
CA LYS A 162 16.66 -28.65 5.84
C LYS A 162 16.55 -29.45 4.54
N ARG A 163 15.32 -29.87 4.16
CA ARG A 163 15.10 -30.60 2.90
C ARG A 163 15.45 -29.76 1.68
N LEU A 164 15.12 -28.47 1.67
CA LEU A 164 15.50 -27.55 0.59
C LEU A 164 17.02 -27.41 0.49
N CYS A 165 17.71 -27.21 1.62
CA CYS A 165 19.18 -27.11 1.63
C CYS A 165 19.85 -28.40 1.16
N ASN A 166 19.39 -29.55 1.65
CA ASN A 166 19.91 -30.85 1.22
C ASN A 166 19.73 -31.08 -0.28
N LEU A 167 18.57 -30.68 -0.83
CA LEU A 167 18.31 -30.76 -2.26
C LEU A 167 19.26 -29.86 -3.06
N LEU A 168 19.47 -28.62 -2.63
CA LEU A 168 20.41 -27.72 -3.31
C LEU A 168 21.85 -28.26 -3.27
N SER A 169 22.24 -28.94 -2.19
CA SER A 169 23.56 -29.58 -2.08
C SER A 169 23.79 -30.73 -3.06
N THR A 170 22.75 -31.26 -3.71
CA THR A 170 22.91 -32.26 -4.78
C THR A 170 23.22 -31.66 -6.15
N GLY A 171 23.27 -30.33 -6.27
CA GLY A 171 23.56 -29.64 -7.54
C GLY A 171 22.34 -29.48 -8.44
N VAL A 172 21.39 -28.61 -8.06
CA VAL A 172 20.14 -28.40 -8.81
C VAL A 172 20.32 -27.40 -9.94
N PHE A 173 21.09 -26.34 -9.70
CA PHE A 173 21.32 -25.27 -10.66
C PHE A 173 22.81 -25.20 -11.02
N SER A 174 23.59 -24.43 -10.28
CA SER A 174 25.04 -24.33 -10.40
C SER A 174 25.64 -24.18 -9.01
N PRO A 175 26.93 -24.54 -8.80
CA PRO A 175 27.53 -24.50 -7.47
C PRO A 175 27.38 -23.14 -6.77
N PHE A 176 27.50 -22.05 -7.54
CA PHE A 176 27.30 -20.70 -7.04
C PHE A 176 25.84 -20.41 -6.69
N MET A 177 24.90 -20.74 -7.59
CA MET A 177 23.47 -20.45 -7.37
C MET A 177 22.90 -21.29 -6.22
N ASP A 178 23.30 -22.55 -6.12
CA ASP A 178 22.85 -23.46 -5.08
C ASP A 178 23.33 -22.98 -3.70
N LEU A 179 24.61 -22.62 -3.57
CA LEU A 179 25.15 -22.06 -2.34
C LEU A 179 24.47 -20.73 -1.96
N MET A 180 24.30 -19.83 -2.94
CA MET A 180 23.64 -18.54 -2.71
C MET A 180 22.19 -18.72 -2.23
N LEU A 181 21.42 -19.62 -2.84
CA LEU A 181 20.05 -19.93 -2.42
C LEU A 181 20.02 -20.57 -1.03
N GLN A 182 20.94 -21.46 -0.71
CA GLN A 182 21.05 -22.03 0.65
C GLN A 182 21.28 -20.93 1.69
N CYS A 183 22.28 -20.06 1.48
CA CYS A 183 22.54 -18.92 2.35
C CYS A 183 21.32 -18.00 2.47
N ALA A 184 20.66 -17.68 1.36
CA ALA A 184 19.47 -16.83 1.34
C ALA A 184 18.31 -17.44 2.13
N PHE A 185 18.04 -18.74 1.97
CA PHE A 185 16.94 -19.42 2.68
C PHE A 185 17.18 -19.50 4.18
N VAL A 186 18.40 -19.87 4.59
CA VAL A 186 18.79 -19.94 6.01
C VAL A 186 18.73 -18.56 6.65
N THR A 187 19.29 -17.55 5.99
CA THR A 187 19.28 -16.15 6.47
C THR A 187 17.85 -15.63 6.60
N ALA A 188 16.99 -15.87 5.60
CA ALA A 188 15.59 -15.43 5.66
C ALA A 188 14.80 -16.14 6.75
N PHE A 189 15.04 -17.44 6.97
CA PHE A 189 14.34 -18.22 7.99
C PHE A 189 14.70 -17.76 9.40
N PHE A 190 16.00 -17.66 9.73
CA PHE A 190 16.43 -17.27 11.08
C PHE A 190 16.30 -15.77 11.35
N GLY A 191 16.44 -14.93 10.33
CA GLY A 191 16.19 -13.49 10.43
C GLY A 191 14.71 -13.10 10.33
N PHE A 192 13.81 -14.05 10.08
CA PHE A 192 12.39 -13.80 9.78
C PHE A 192 12.17 -12.75 8.68
N LEU A 193 13.07 -12.75 7.69
CA LEU A 193 13.14 -11.70 6.67
C LEU A 193 12.11 -11.94 5.56
N ARG A 194 11.54 -10.85 5.07
CA ARG A 194 10.80 -10.87 3.79
C ARG A 194 11.78 -10.74 2.65
N CYS A 195 11.52 -11.38 1.52
CA CYS A 195 12.37 -11.23 0.32
C CYS A 195 12.63 -9.75 -0.03
N GLY A 196 11.64 -8.88 0.14
CA GLY A 196 11.79 -7.45 -0.16
C GLY A 196 12.73 -6.67 0.76
N GLU A 197 13.29 -7.28 1.81
CA GLU A 197 14.21 -6.65 2.76
C GLU A 197 15.68 -6.95 2.43
N PHE A 198 15.96 -8.06 1.72
CA PHE A 198 17.33 -8.50 1.43
C PHE A 198 17.58 -8.89 -0.04
N THR A 199 16.58 -8.77 -0.92
CA THR A 199 16.72 -9.06 -2.37
C THR A 199 16.50 -7.81 -3.21
N CYS A 200 17.18 -7.73 -4.37
CA CYS A 200 16.99 -6.66 -5.34
C CYS A 200 15.88 -7.00 -6.35
N LYS A 201 15.15 -6.00 -6.83
CA LYS A 201 14.22 -6.18 -7.97
C LYS A 201 14.92 -6.12 -9.33
N THR A 202 15.95 -5.30 -9.41
CA THR A 202 16.75 -5.06 -10.62
C THR A 202 18.21 -5.12 -10.22
N LYS A 203 19.08 -5.44 -11.18
CA LYS A 203 20.53 -5.51 -10.93
C LYS A 203 21.09 -4.19 -10.38
N ASP A 204 20.46 -3.07 -10.73
CA ASP A 204 20.92 -1.73 -10.35
C ASP A 204 20.33 -1.19 -9.02
N ASP A 205 19.52 -1.97 -8.29
CA ASP A 205 18.87 -1.54 -7.04
C ASP A 205 19.78 -1.75 -5.81
N TYR A 206 21.01 -1.22 -5.88
CA TYR A 206 22.03 -1.37 -4.82
C TYR A 206 21.68 -0.64 -3.51
N LEU A 207 20.76 0.32 -3.57
CA LEU A 207 20.37 1.14 -2.43
C LEU A 207 19.48 0.39 -1.43
N ASN A 208 18.77 -0.64 -1.88
CA ASN A 208 17.82 -1.40 -1.06
C ASN A 208 18.21 -2.87 -0.90
N CYS A 209 19.43 -3.24 -1.30
CA CYS A 209 19.94 -4.59 -1.17
C CYS A 209 20.94 -4.74 -0.04
N VAL A 210 21.04 -5.97 0.45
CA VAL A 210 22.10 -6.38 1.37
C VAL A 210 23.40 -6.50 0.59
N ILE A 211 24.42 -5.79 1.06
CA ILE A 211 25.80 -5.89 0.55
C ILE A 211 26.70 -6.54 1.62
N ILE A 212 27.93 -6.86 1.24
CA ILE A 212 28.90 -7.49 2.16
C ILE A 212 29.16 -6.60 3.39
N ASP A 213 29.21 -5.29 3.22
CA ASP A 213 29.41 -4.31 4.31
C ASP A 213 28.26 -4.30 5.33
N ASP A 214 27.10 -4.84 4.97
CA ASP A 214 25.95 -4.98 5.89
C ASP A 214 26.08 -6.21 6.81
N VAL A 215 27.11 -7.05 6.63
CA VAL A 215 27.33 -8.30 7.38
C VAL A 215 28.53 -8.15 8.32
N GLU A 216 28.27 -8.24 9.62
CA GLU A 216 29.31 -8.31 10.64
C GLU A 216 29.43 -9.73 11.18
N ILE A 217 30.64 -10.29 11.15
CA ILE A 217 30.91 -11.64 11.66
C ILE A 217 31.55 -11.52 13.05
N SER A 218 30.87 -12.06 14.07
CA SER A 218 31.41 -12.13 15.43
C SER A 218 31.90 -13.55 15.70
N LEU A 219 33.20 -13.77 15.49
CA LEU A 219 33.86 -15.07 15.72
C LEU A 219 33.80 -15.50 17.20
N LEU A 220 33.72 -14.55 18.14
CA LEU A 220 33.62 -14.84 19.57
C LEU A 220 32.27 -15.44 19.96
N HIS A 221 31.20 -15.05 19.27
CA HIS A 221 29.83 -15.43 19.61
C HIS A 221 29.21 -16.40 18.59
N ASP A 222 30.02 -16.90 17.65
CA ASP A 222 29.59 -17.78 16.54
C ASP A 222 28.31 -17.30 15.85
N ARG A 223 28.26 -15.99 15.55
CA ARG A 223 27.08 -15.34 14.96
C ARG A 223 27.48 -14.36 13.88
N PHE A 224 26.58 -14.18 12.92
CA PHE A 224 26.61 -13.06 11.99
C PHE A 224 25.49 -12.08 12.35
N VAL A 225 25.78 -10.79 12.20
CA VAL A 225 24.81 -9.70 12.34
C VAL A 225 24.58 -9.13 10.95
N LEU A 226 23.33 -9.10 10.52
CA LEU A 226 22.92 -8.56 9.23
C LEU A 226 22.16 -7.25 9.44
N LYS A 227 22.67 -6.16 8.87
CA LYS A 227 22.04 -4.83 8.94
C LYS A 227 21.14 -4.62 7.72
N LEU A 228 19.86 -4.34 7.95
CA LEU A 228 18.91 -4.06 6.87
C LEU A 228 18.77 -2.56 6.69
N LYS A 229 18.95 -2.09 5.45
CA LYS A 229 18.85 -0.65 5.11
C LYS A 229 17.43 -0.11 5.20
N THR A 230 16.43 -0.97 4.93
CA THR A 230 15.02 -0.58 4.97
C THR A 230 14.16 -1.74 5.45
N SER A 231 13.07 -1.42 6.15
CA SER A 231 12.01 -2.37 6.46
C SER A 231 10.66 -1.72 6.22
N LYS A 232 9.68 -2.52 5.79
CA LYS A 232 8.30 -2.05 5.62
C LYS A 232 7.70 -1.59 6.96
N THR A 233 8.17 -2.12 8.08
CA THR A 233 7.70 -1.76 9.42
C THR A 233 8.51 -0.64 10.07
N ASP A 234 9.57 -0.15 9.41
CA ASP A 234 10.38 0.98 9.86
C ASP A 234 10.41 2.09 8.78
N PRO A 235 9.35 2.93 8.73
CA PRO A 235 9.27 3.99 7.73
C PRO A 235 10.31 5.10 7.92
N PHE A 236 10.88 5.23 9.13
CA PHE A 236 11.85 6.26 9.48
C PHE A 236 13.31 5.78 9.41
N ARG A 237 13.54 4.48 9.19
CA ARG A 237 14.86 3.84 9.08
C ARG A 237 15.72 4.03 10.32
N LEU A 238 15.09 4.10 11.49
CA LEU A 238 15.78 4.32 12.76
C LEU A 238 16.24 3.01 13.41
N GLY A 239 15.77 1.87 12.92
CA GLY A 239 16.05 0.56 13.50
C GLY A 239 15.39 0.36 14.86
N VAL A 240 15.84 -0.66 15.59
CA VAL A 240 15.47 -0.91 16.98
C VAL A 240 16.72 -0.67 17.80
N HIS A 241 16.66 0.28 18.75
CA HIS A 241 17.74 0.57 19.69
C HIS A 241 17.90 -0.56 20.72
#